data_AF-A0A1Z8WTM8-F1
#
_entry.id   AF-A0A1Z8WTM8-F1
#
_cell.length_a   1.000
_cell.length_b   1.000
_cell.length_c   1.000
_cell.angle_alpha   90.00
_cell.angle_beta   90.00
_cell.angle_gamma   90.00
#
_symmetry.space_group_name_H-M   'P 1'
#
loop_
_entity.id
_entity.type
_entity.pdbx_description
1 polymer ?
#
loop_
_entity_poly.entity_id
_entity_poly.type
_entity_poly.pdbx_seq_one_letter_code
_entity_poly.pdbx_strand_id
1 'polypeptide(L)'
;MGEKNGRKNSAEGEVKMKVGDVVMFTDSGTYARWFLGQMGIVEKYTPVASDGRAHCSVAWLKPVKYHDRYTSHSNFSADKFEVYNETL
;
A
#
# COMPACT_ATOMS: atom_id res chain seq x y z
N MET A 1 -27.77 -35.61 -19.07
CA MET A 1 -27.88 -34.26 -19.66
C MET A 1 -28.49 -33.36 -18.60
N GLY A 2 -27.82 -32.40 -17.98
CA GLY A 2 -26.45 -31.92 -18.03
C GLY A 2 -26.27 -31.07 -16.76
N GLU A 3 -25.16 -31.35 -16.06
CA GLU A 3 -24.41 -30.49 -15.14
C GLU A 3 -25.16 -29.45 -14.27
N LYS A 4 -25.25 -29.76 -12.97
CA LYS A 4 -25.03 -28.76 -11.92
C LYS A 4 -23.57 -28.33 -12.00
N ASN A 5 -23.25 -27.05 -12.20
CA ASN A 5 -21.91 -26.55 -11.86
C ASN A 5 -21.92 -25.06 -11.49
N GLY A 6 -21.70 -24.85 -10.19
CA GLY A 6 -21.05 -23.72 -9.54
C GLY A 6 -21.20 -22.33 -10.15
N ARG A 7 -21.96 -21.47 -9.47
CA ARG A 7 -21.63 -20.04 -9.41
C ARG A 7 -20.18 -19.91 -8.94
N LYS A 8 -19.26 -19.63 -9.86
CA LYS A 8 -17.90 -19.20 -9.53
C LYS A 8 -18.03 -17.82 -8.88
N ASN A 9 -18.04 -17.79 -7.55
CA ASN A 9 -17.58 -16.64 -6.80
C ASN A 9 -16.08 -16.52 -7.07
N SER A 10 -15.70 -15.59 -7.94
CA SER A 10 -14.31 -15.19 -8.10
C SER A 10 -14.29 -13.67 -8.17
N ALA A 11 -14.50 -13.07 -7.01
CA ALA A 11 -14.13 -11.70 -6.70
C ALA A 11 -13.27 -11.73 -5.43
N GLU A 12 -12.21 -12.55 -5.45
CA GLU A 12 -11.07 -12.30 -4.58
C GLU A 12 -10.33 -11.14 -5.22
N GLY A 13 -10.65 -9.93 -4.77
CA GLY A 13 -9.85 -8.75 -5.09
C GLY A 13 -8.44 -9.03 -4.60
N GLU A 14 -7.51 -9.19 -5.54
CA GLU A 14 -6.10 -9.39 -5.28
C GLU A 14 -5.63 -8.33 -4.26
N VAL A 15 -5.29 -8.78 -3.05
CA VAL A 15 -4.76 -7.88 -2.02
C VAL A 15 -3.36 -7.49 -2.48
N LYS A 16 -3.27 -6.34 -3.15
CA LYS A 16 -2.01 -5.82 -3.71
C LYS A 16 -0.92 -5.56 -2.66
N MET A 17 -1.27 -5.47 -1.37
CA MET A 17 -0.36 -5.17 -0.27
C MET A 17 -0.84 -5.82 1.02
N LYS A 18 0.06 -6.46 1.78
CA LYS A 18 -0.20 -6.98 3.12
C LYS A 18 0.82 -6.44 4.14
N VAL A 19 0.50 -6.61 5.42
CA VAL A 19 1.41 -6.28 6.52
C VAL A 19 2.70 -7.08 6.38
N GLY A 20 3.84 -6.40 6.55
CA GLY A 20 5.18 -6.96 6.38
C GLY A 20 5.79 -6.79 5.00
N ASP A 21 5.00 -6.43 3.98
CA ASP A 21 5.55 -6.15 2.65
C ASP A 21 6.44 -4.89 2.67
N VAL A 22 7.51 -4.93 1.89
CA VAL A 22 8.31 -3.75 1.56
C VAL A 22 7.63 -3.03 0.40
N VAL A 23 7.47 -1.72 0.53
CA VAL A 23 6.79 -0.88 -0.45
C VAL A 23 7.61 0.36 -0.77
N MET A 24 7.46 0.85 -2.00
CA MET A 24 8.00 2.12 -2.46
C MET A 24 6.85 3.10 -2.67
N PHE A 25 7.00 4.34 -2.21
CA PHE A 25 6.06 5.40 -2.55
C PHE A 25 6.33 5.92 -3.97
N THR A 26 5.34 5.83 -4.86
CA THR A 26 5.48 6.11 -6.30
C THR A 26 4.56 7.22 -6.81
N ASP A 27 3.65 7.73 -5.98
CA ASP A 27 2.77 8.84 -6.36
C ASP A 27 3.57 10.11 -6.67
N SER A 28 3.27 10.72 -7.82
CA SER A 28 3.90 11.96 -8.30
C SER A 28 3.10 13.23 -7.94
N GLY A 29 2.04 13.09 -7.14
CA GLY A 29 1.19 14.20 -6.68
C GLY A 29 1.78 15.05 -5.54
N THR A 30 0.90 15.59 -4.69
CA THR A 30 1.21 16.58 -3.64
C THR A 30 2.38 16.20 -2.72
N TYR A 31 2.53 14.90 -2.44
CA TYR A 31 3.52 14.39 -1.47
C TYR A 31 4.85 13.98 -2.11
N ALA A 32 4.94 13.99 -3.45
CA ALA A 32 6.09 13.47 -4.19
C ALA A 32 7.40 14.13 -3.77
N ARG A 33 7.39 15.44 -3.50
CA ARG A 33 8.60 16.20 -3.12
C ARG A 33 9.30 15.70 -1.84
N TRP A 34 8.61 14.92 -1.01
CA TRP A 34 9.19 14.35 0.21
C TRP A 34 9.28 12.83 0.16
N PHE A 35 8.25 12.17 -0.37
CA PHE A 35 8.09 10.73 -0.22
C PHE A 35 8.40 9.94 -1.49
N LEU A 36 8.49 10.56 -2.67
CA LEU A 36 8.75 9.82 -3.92
C LEU A 36 10.06 9.03 -3.82
N GLY A 37 9.98 7.73 -4.11
CA GLY A 37 11.10 6.79 -4.03
C GLY A 37 11.50 6.37 -2.61
N GLN A 38 10.80 6.84 -1.57
CA GLN A 38 11.03 6.40 -0.19
C GLN A 38 10.47 4.99 0.02
N MET A 39 11.23 4.20 0.76
CA MET A 39 10.94 2.79 1.03
C MET A 39 10.45 2.61 2.46
N GLY A 40 9.43 1.78 2.65
CA GLY A 40 8.87 1.47 3.96
C GLY A 40 8.33 0.04 4.05
N ILE A 41 7.96 -0.36 5.25
CA ILE A 41 7.32 -1.64 5.57
C ILE A 41 5.87 -1.36 5.94
N VAL A 42 4.94 -2.13 5.39
CA VAL A 42 3.53 -2.02 5.75
C VAL A 42 3.29 -2.53 7.17
N GLU A 43 2.81 -1.67 8.06
CA GLU A 43 2.47 -2.02 9.45
C GLU A 43 0.99 -2.36 9.61
N LYS A 44 0.13 -1.70 8.84
CA LYS A 44 -1.32 -1.91 8.86
C LYS A 44 -1.90 -1.70 7.48
N TYR A 45 -2.87 -2.53 7.12
CA TYR A 45 -3.65 -2.38 5.90
C TYR A 45 -5.14 -2.32 6.24
N THR A 46 -5.84 -1.32 5.70
CA THR A 46 -7.29 -1.14 5.84
C THR A 46 -7.90 -1.19 4.45
N PRO A 47 -8.58 -2.29 4.06
CA PRO A 47 -9.12 -2.45 2.71
C PRO A 47 -10.15 -1.39 2.31
N VAL A 48 -10.94 -0.91 3.28
CA VAL A 48 -11.94 0.14 3.09
C VAL A 48 -11.88 1.09 4.29
N ALA A 49 -11.30 2.28 4.09
CA ALA A 49 -11.30 3.36 5.08
C ALA A 49 -12.57 4.23 4.94
N SER A 50 -12.68 5.29 5.77
CA SER A 50 -13.86 6.17 5.78
C SER A 50 -14.09 6.94 4.47
N ASP A 51 -13.08 7.02 3.61
CA ASP A 51 -13.15 7.63 2.27
C ASP A 51 -13.44 6.60 1.16
N GLY A 52 -13.74 5.35 1.53
CA GLY A 52 -14.01 4.27 0.59
C GLY A 52 -12.78 3.72 -0.14
N ARG A 53 -11.57 4.16 0.22
CA ARG A 53 -10.32 3.69 -0.39
C ARG A 53 -9.55 2.76 0.55
N ALA A 54 -8.66 1.96 -0.02
CA ALA A 54 -7.69 1.21 0.76
C ALA A 54 -6.62 2.17 1.31
N HIS A 55 -6.25 2.01 2.58
CA HIS A 55 -5.19 2.77 3.23
C HIS A 55 -4.16 1.84 3.85
N CYS A 56 -2.91 2.25 3.83
CA CYS A 56 -1.82 1.56 4.50
C CYS A 56 -1.07 2.51 5.43
N SER A 57 -0.76 2.00 6.62
CA SER A 57 0.26 2.59 7.48
C SER A 57 1.60 1.95 7.14
N VAL A 58 2.61 2.78 6.95
CA VAL A 58 3.98 2.37 6.66
C VAL A 58 4.94 2.88 7.72
N ALA A 59 5.88 2.03 8.12
CA ALA A 59 7.11 2.44 8.80
C ALA A 59 8.21 2.65 7.77
N TRP A 60 8.77 3.85 7.70
CA TRP A 60 9.83 4.17 6.76
C TRP A 60 11.15 3.52 7.18
N LEU A 61 11.88 2.93 6.23
CA LEU A 61 13.19 2.31 6.49
C LEU A 61 14.22 3.36 6.96
N LYS A 62 14.06 4.62 6.53
CA LYS A 62 14.79 5.79 7.03
C LYS A 62 13.77 6.90 7.29
N PRO A 63 13.87 7.63 8.42
CA PRO A 63 12.95 8.74 8.69
C PRO A 63 12.96 9.74 7.53
N VAL A 64 11.78 10.05 6.99
CA VAL A 64 11.62 10.96 5.85
C VAL A 64 11.44 12.38 6.36
N LYS A 65 12.18 13.33 5.79
CA LYS A 65 11.99 14.76 6.12
C LYS A 65 10.67 15.23 5.51
N TYR A 66 9.71 15.61 6.36
CA TYR A 66 8.42 16.14 5.98
C TYR A 66 8.21 17.50 6.64
N HIS A 67 8.20 18.55 5.81
CA HIS A 67 8.30 19.95 6.27
C HIS A 67 9.52 20.15 7.20
N ASP A 68 9.27 20.58 8.45
CA ASP A 68 10.28 20.92 9.44
C ASP A 68 10.55 19.77 10.42
N ARG A 69 10.03 18.56 10.14
CA ARG A 69 10.15 17.39 11.02
C ARG A 69 10.58 16.16 10.22
N TYR A 70 11.09 15.16 10.92
CA TYR A 70 11.29 13.82 10.37
C TYR A 70 10.14 12.93 10.81
N THR A 71 9.64 12.11 9.89
CA THR A 71 8.60 11.14 10.19
C THR A 71 9.10 9.72 9.92
N SER A 72 8.90 8.84 10.89
CA SER A 72 9.22 7.41 10.77
C SER A 72 7.99 6.57 10.40
N HIS A 73 6.79 7.13 10.55
CA HIS A 73 5.54 6.46 10.23
C HIS A 73 4.64 7.37 9.40
N SER A 74 3.85 6.82 8.50
CA SER A 74 2.86 7.59 7.75
C SER A 74 1.68 6.72 7.37
N ASN A 75 0.53 7.34 7.15
CA ASN A 75 -0.67 6.69 6.67
C ASN A 75 -1.12 7.36 5.38
N PHE A 76 -1.29 6.56 4.34
CA PHE A 76 -1.55 7.00 2.98
C PHE A 76 -2.51 6.02 2.31
N SER A 77 -3.20 6.48 1.26
CA SER A 77 -3.96 5.58 0.40
C SER A 77 -3.02 4.58 -0.28
N ALA A 78 -3.46 3.32 -0.37
CA ALA A 78 -2.63 2.21 -0.83
C ALA A 78 -2.20 2.35 -2.31
N ASP A 79 -2.95 3.12 -3.10
CA ASP A 79 -2.65 3.45 -4.50
C ASP A 79 -1.40 4.34 -4.68
N LYS A 80 -0.85 4.90 -3.59
CA LYS A 80 0.40 5.68 -3.62
C LYS A 80 1.67 4.83 -3.59
N PHE A 81 1.52 3.52 -3.49
CA PHE A 81 2.63 2.60 -3.30
C PHE A 81 2.66 1.48 -4.34
N GLU A 82 3.85 0.97 -4.55
CA GLU A 82 4.10 -0.30 -5.24
C GLU A 82 4.83 -1.26 -4.30
N VAL A 83 4.44 -2.53 -4.31
CA VAL A 83 5.15 -3.58 -3.58
C VAL A 83 6.50 -3.82 -4.24
N TYR A 84 7.56 -3.69 -3.45
CA TYR A 84 8.91 -4.01 -3.88
C TYR A 84 9.19 -5.48 -3.56
N ASN A 85 9.00 -6.32 -4.57
CA ASN A 85 9.45 -7.71 -4.54
C ASN A 85 10.78 -7.80 -5.29
N GLU A 86 11.88 -7.97 -4.56
CA GLU A 86 13.14 -8.31 -5.19
C GLU A 86 13.06 -9.78 -5.65
N THR A 87 12.83 -9.99 -6.95
CA THR A 87 12.98 -11.32 -7.54
C THR A 87 14.47 -11.64 -7.57
N LEU A 88 14.93 -12.44 -6.61
CA LEU A 88 16.27 -13.06 -6.61
C LEU A 88 16.32 -14.24 -7.58
#